data_AF-A0A373Q603-F1
#
_entry.id   AF-A0A373Q603-F1
#
_cell.length_a   1.000
_cell.length_b   1.000
_cell.length_c   1.000
_cell.angle_alpha   90.00
_cell.angle_beta   90.00
_cell.angle_gamma   90.00
#
_symmetry.space_group_name_H-M   'P 1'
#
loop_
_entity.id
_entity.type
_entity.pdbx_description
1 polymer ?
#
loop_
_entity_poly.entity_id
_entity_poly.type
_entity_poly.pdbx_seq_one_letter_code
_entity_poly.pdbx_strand_id
1 'polypeptide(L)'
;MAIPTKKQAKWVPKTIRRILQNPIYIGKIINNKSVTKDFLSGTREAIPPEEWYIHERPELRIISDDDFELVQQKIKERQEQYKNDNPGNRFSNRHLFSNLIKCGECGKSFTAKVYQWKNRYVRYRCCVHNNNGNAHCTNSVTVDEQELLNEVKAYLLTAIEDKKAFADKLMKQYQAQTTNVDVSKLTDTRQSLEKRRSKFKEMFAADIITMDELKKEMSAIDEGMRSIDEELKAYDEIQKKATHIDDIHKDIEQILMQNEYTNDDMRRIIEKIVVYPDKSVEIFMK
;
A
#
# COMPACT_ATOMS: atom_id res chain seq x y z
N MET A 1 18.79 -15.85 31.51
CA MET A 1 19.96 -14.96 31.37
C MET A 1 19.77 -14.12 30.12
N ALA A 2 19.92 -12.79 30.18
CA ALA A 2 19.86 -11.94 28.99
C ALA A 2 21.23 -11.94 28.31
N ILE A 3 21.29 -12.25 27.00
CA ILE A 3 22.55 -12.23 26.23
C ILE A 3 22.99 -10.76 26.07
N PRO A 4 24.14 -10.35 26.63
CA PRO A 4 24.57 -8.97 26.58
C PRO A 4 25.06 -8.57 25.18
N THR A 5 24.89 -7.31 24.80
CA THR A 5 25.56 -6.76 23.61
C THR A 5 26.98 -6.31 23.94
N LYS A 6 27.82 -6.11 22.92
CA LYS A 6 29.21 -5.60 23.08
C LYS A 6 29.29 -4.30 23.90
N LYS A 7 28.26 -3.46 23.87
CA LYS A 7 28.18 -2.18 24.61
C LYS A 7 27.24 -2.23 25.82
N GLN A 8 26.82 -3.42 26.26
CA GLN A 8 25.84 -3.61 27.35
C GLN A 8 24.51 -2.85 27.13
N ALA A 9 24.17 -2.57 25.87
CA ALA A 9 22.92 -1.94 25.46
C ALA A 9 21.88 -2.99 25.05
N LYS A 10 20.65 -2.54 24.79
CA LYS A 10 19.56 -3.39 24.26
C LYS A 10 19.85 -3.84 22.83
N TRP A 11 19.47 -5.07 22.50
CA TRP A 11 19.49 -5.57 21.13
C TRP A 11 18.52 -4.78 20.25
N VAL A 12 18.99 -4.39 19.06
CA VAL A 12 18.18 -3.70 18.06
C VAL A 12 18.08 -4.59 16.82
N PRO A 13 16.89 -4.77 16.21
CA PRO A 13 16.72 -5.66 15.04
C PRO A 13 17.66 -5.34 13.88
N LYS A 14 17.96 -4.06 13.65
CA LYS A 14 18.93 -3.62 12.63
C LYS A 14 20.32 -4.20 12.87
N THR A 15 20.76 -4.30 14.13
CA THR A 15 22.06 -4.87 14.50
C THR A 15 22.08 -6.37 14.24
N ILE A 16 21.03 -7.09 14.63
CA ILE A 16 20.89 -8.53 14.40
C ILE A 16 20.93 -8.81 12.89
N ARG A 17 20.18 -8.05 12.08
CA ARG A 17 20.21 -8.19 10.62
C ARG A 17 21.61 -7.97 10.04
N ARG A 18 22.37 -6.98 10.54
CA ARG A 18 23.75 -6.73 10.08
C ARG A 18 24.69 -7.89 10.42
N ILE A 19 24.49 -8.54 11.57
CA ILE A 19 25.25 -9.74 11.95
C ILE A 19 24.92 -10.89 11.00
N LEU A 20 23.64 -11.20 10.81
CA LEU A 20 23.19 -12.30 9.96
C LEU A 20 23.61 -12.16 8.48
N GLN A 21 23.87 -10.94 8.01
CA GLN A 21 24.26 -10.68 6.61
C GLN A 21 25.78 -10.49 6.43
N ASN A 22 26.59 -10.61 7.48
CA ASN A 22 28.01 -10.31 7.40
C ASN A 22 28.80 -11.52 6.88
N PRO A 23 29.43 -11.44 5.69
CA PRO A 23 30.20 -12.54 5.10
C PRO A 23 31.48 -12.87 5.88
N ILE A 24 31.88 -12.04 6.85
CA ILE A 24 33.03 -12.35 7.70
C ILE A 24 32.86 -13.70 8.42
N TYR A 25 31.61 -14.08 8.74
CA TYR A 25 31.30 -15.31 9.47
C TYR A 25 31.49 -16.59 8.64
N ILE A 26 31.61 -16.48 7.31
CA ILE A 26 32.01 -17.57 6.41
C ILE A 26 33.47 -17.46 5.98
N GLY A 27 34.22 -16.51 6.56
CA GLY A 27 35.61 -16.25 6.25
C GLY A 27 35.83 -15.38 5.01
N LYS A 28 34.89 -14.50 4.64
CA LYS A 28 35.02 -13.60 3.48
C LYS A 28 34.95 -12.13 3.91
N ILE A 29 35.98 -11.36 3.57
CA ILE A 29 36.00 -9.90 3.75
C ILE A 29 35.70 -9.27 2.39
N ILE A 30 34.61 -8.50 2.32
CA ILE A 30 34.18 -7.83 1.08
C ILE A 30 34.26 -6.32 1.26
N ASN A 31 35.13 -5.69 0.47
CA ASN A 31 35.35 -4.25 0.42
C ASN A 31 34.89 -3.67 -0.92
N ASN A 32 35.06 -2.35 -1.10
CA ASN A 32 34.77 -1.64 -2.35
C ASN A 32 33.31 -1.75 -2.83
N LYS A 33 32.34 -1.81 -1.90
CA LYS A 33 30.92 -1.90 -2.26
C LYS A 33 30.31 -0.60 -2.82
N SER A 34 31.01 0.52 -2.67
CA SER A 34 30.51 1.84 -3.07
C SER A 34 31.63 2.87 -3.14
N VAL A 35 31.59 3.73 -4.14
CA VAL A 35 32.50 4.88 -4.32
C VAL A 35 31.77 6.19 -4.06
N THR A 36 32.49 7.20 -3.58
CA THR A 36 31.96 8.56 -3.46
C THR A 36 32.09 9.25 -4.81
N LYS A 37 30.96 9.57 -5.45
CA LYS A 37 30.90 10.19 -6.77
C LYS A 37 31.18 11.69 -6.72
N ASP A 38 30.68 12.33 -5.67
CA ASP A 38 30.85 13.75 -5.44
C ASP A 38 31.25 13.98 -3.98
N PHE A 39 32.42 14.58 -3.80
CA PHE A 39 33.02 14.85 -2.50
C PHE A 39 32.33 16.02 -1.76
N LEU A 40 31.65 16.92 -2.49
CA LEU A 40 30.93 18.06 -1.90
C LEU A 40 29.57 17.64 -1.36
N SER A 41 28.79 16.87 -2.13
CA SER A 41 27.49 16.35 -1.67
C SER A 41 27.58 15.09 -0.81
N GLY A 42 28.73 14.40 -0.81
CA GLY A 42 28.91 13.11 -0.14
C GLY A 42 28.10 11.98 -0.80
N THR A 43 27.64 12.17 -2.03
CA THR A 43 26.84 11.19 -2.76
C THR A 43 27.68 9.95 -3.06
N ARG A 44 27.18 8.78 -2.64
CA ARG A 44 27.84 7.49 -2.85
C ARG A 44 27.06 6.64 -3.85
N GLU A 45 27.77 6.03 -4.78
CA GLU A 45 27.22 5.14 -5.79
C GLU A 45 27.65 3.70 -5.47
N ALA A 46 26.72 2.76 -5.63
CA ALA A 46 27.00 1.35 -5.41
C ALA A 46 27.85 0.80 -6.57
N ILE A 47 28.90 0.07 -6.25
CA ILE A 47 29.76 -0.58 -7.23
C ILE A 47 29.16 -1.97 -7.53
N PRO A 48 29.16 -2.42 -8.79
CA PRO A 48 28.67 -3.75 -9.16
C PRO A 48 29.48 -4.87 -8.44
N PRO A 49 28.84 -6.00 -8.04
CA PRO A 49 29.50 -7.05 -7.26
C PRO A 49 30.78 -7.63 -7.88
N GLU A 50 30.90 -7.56 -9.21
CA GLU A 50 32.04 -8.02 -9.99
C GLU A 50 33.32 -7.20 -9.72
N GLU A 51 33.16 -5.94 -9.28
CA GLU A 51 34.24 -5.01 -8.94
C GLU A 51 34.53 -4.97 -7.42
N TRP A 52 33.88 -5.83 -6.64
CA TRP A 52 34.13 -5.91 -5.21
C TRP A 52 35.46 -6.61 -4.91
N TYR A 53 36.21 -6.06 -3.97
CA TYR A 53 37.39 -6.73 -3.46
C TYR A 53 36.98 -7.78 -2.44
N ILE A 54 37.10 -9.04 -2.83
CA ILE A 54 36.78 -10.20 -1.99
C ILE A 54 38.10 -10.83 -1.53
N HIS A 55 38.32 -10.85 -0.21
CA HIS A 55 39.46 -11.50 0.40
C HIS A 55 38.99 -12.68 1.26
N GLU A 56 39.57 -13.86 1.01
CA GLU A 56 39.31 -15.03 1.84
C GLU A 56 40.20 -15.04 3.08
N ARG A 57 39.56 -15.30 4.22
CA ARG A 57 40.11 -15.36 5.58
C ARG A 57 39.46 -16.54 6.32
N PRO A 58 39.81 -17.79 5.97
CA PRO A 58 39.20 -18.99 6.56
C PRO A 58 39.28 -19.02 8.10
N GLU A 59 40.30 -18.41 8.69
CA GLU A 59 40.51 -18.29 10.13
C GLU A 59 39.41 -17.50 10.87
N LEU A 60 38.63 -16.68 10.16
CA LEU A 60 37.52 -15.91 10.72
C LEU A 60 36.17 -16.65 10.66
N ARG A 61 36.14 -17.84 10.04
CA ARG A 61 34.93 -18.62 9.84
C ARG A 61 34.35 -19.08 11.19
N ILE A 62 33.05 -18.85 11.36
CA ILE A 62 32.26 -19.29 12.52
C ILE A 62 31.14 -20.26 12.09
N ILE A 63 30.62 -20.12 10.86
CA ILE A 63 29.54 -20.93 10.30
C ILE A 63 29.88 -21.46 8.91
N SER A 64 29.13 -22.45 8.43
CA SER A 64 29.28 -22.99 7.06
C SER A 64 28.73 -22.02 6.01
N ASP A 65 29.20 -22.16 4.76
CA ASP A 65 28.65 -21.41 3.61
C ASP A 65 27.16 -21.74 3.42
N ASP A 66 26.77 -23.01 3.57
CA ASP A 66 25.39 -23.50 3.42
C ASP A 66 24.43 -22.85 4.44
N ASP A 67 24.84 -22.78 5.72
CA ASP A 67 24.03 -22.13 6.77
C ASP A 67 23.85 -20.64 6.49
N PHE A 68 24.91 -19.97 6.02
CA PHE A 68 24.85 -18.55 5.69
C PHE A 68 23.91 -18.29 4.52
N GLU A 69 23.98 -19.12 3.47
CA GLU A 69 23.11 -19.03 2.30
C GLU A 69 21.64 -19.28 2.66
N LEU A 70 21.35 -20.30 3.46
CA LEU A 70 20.01 -20.58 3.96
C LEU A 70 19.41 -19.39 4.74
N VAL A 71 20.23 -18.72 5.55
CA VAL A 71 19.83 -17.50 6.26
C VAL A 71 19.54 -16.36 5.29
N GLN A 72 20.38 -16.15 4.26
CA GLN A 72 20.12 -15.12 3.24
C GLN A 72 18.82 -15.39 2.47
N GLN A 73 18.56 -16.66 2.12
CA GLN A 73 17.34 -17.08 1.45
C GLN A 73 16.10 -16.77 2.31
N LYS A 74 16.09 -17.19 3.59
CA LYS A 74 14.97 -16.87 4.50
C LYS A 74 14.75 -15.37 4.69
N ILE A 75 15.82 -14.57 4.68
CA ILE A 75 15.74 -13.11 4.75
C ILE A 75 15.09 -12.53 3.47
N LYS A 76 15.37 -13.11 2.30
CA LYS A 76 14.80 -12.71 1.02
C LYS A 76 13.32 -13.11 0.91
N GLU A 77 13.00 -14.35 1.23
CA GLU A 77 11.61 -14.87 1.27
C GLU A 77 10.71 -14.02 2.15
N ARG A 78 11.16 -13.68 3.36
CA ARG A 78 10.40 -12.77 4.25
C ARG A 78 10.20 -11.40 3.62
N GLN A 79 11.22 -10.84 2.97
CA GLN A 79 11.08 -9.55 2.29
C GLN A 79 10.08 -9.60 1.14
N GLU A 80 10.03 -10.70 0.39
CA GLU A 80 9.10 -10.92 -0.72
C GLU A 80 7.67 -11.13 -0.24
N GLN A 81 7.47 -11.92 0.82
CA GLN A 81 6.17 -12.05 1.50
C GLN A 81 5.65 -10.68 1.95
N TYR A 82 6.49 -9.86 2.60
CA TYR A 82 6.12 -8.49 2.99
C TYR A 82 5.80 -7.57 1.80
N LYS A 83 6.38 -7.80 0.61
CA LYS A 83 6.07 -7.02 -0.60
C LYS A 83 4.76 -7.46 -1.25
N ASN A 84 4.48 -8.76 -1.27
CA ASN A 84 3.32 -9.33 -1.93
C ASN A 84 2.04 -9.18 -1.10
N ASP A 85 2.13 -9.31 0.23
CA ASP A 85 0.99 -9.16 1.12
C ASP A 85 0.61 -7.69 1.36
N ASN A 86 1.49 -6.73 1.03
CA ASN A 86 1.24 -5.29 1.13
C ASN A 86 2.18 -4.49 0.20
N PRO A 87 1.82 -4.27 -1.07
CA PRO A 87 2.56 -3.38 -1.95
C PRO A 87 2.43 -1.93 -1.47
N GLY A 88 3.38 -1.48 -0.64
CA GLY A 88 3.61 -0.05 -0.35
C GLY A 88 3.21 0.49 1.02
N ASN A 89 2.58 -0.29 1.91
CA ASN A 89 2.27 0.17 3.27
C ASN A 89 2.88 -0.76 4.33
N ARG A 90 3.76 -0.21 5.17
CA ARG A 90 4.21 -0.87 6.40
C ARG A 90 2.97 -1.10 7.26
N PHE A 91 2.47 -2.33 7.33
CA PHE A 91 1.30 -2.68 8.14
C PHE A 91 1.64 -2.42 9.62
N SER A 92 1.04 -1.37 10.19
CA SER A 92 1.09 -1.05 11.61
C SER A 92 -0.36 -0.97 12.07
N ASN A 93 -0.69 -1.71 13.12
CA ASN A 93 -1.95 -1.61 13.87
C ASN A 93 -1.71 -0.97 15.25
N ARG A 94 -0.54 -0.33 15.44
CA ARG A 94 -0.09 0.19 16.73
C ARG A 94 -0.96 1.31 17.32
N HIS A 95 -1.61 2.08 16.45
CA HIS A 95 -2.46 3.23 16.79
C HIS A 95 -3.79 3.14 16.05
N LEU A 96 -4.83 3.78 16.58
CA LEU A 96 -6.23 3.58 16.19
C LEU A 96 -6.49 3.84 14.71
N PHE A 97 -5.80 4.81 14.12
CA PHE A 97 -5.94 5.20 12.71
C PHE A 97 -4.69 4.92 11.88
N SER A 98 -3.85 3.98 12.32
CA SER A 98 -2.65 3.58 11.58
C SER A 98 -2.99 3.11 10.17
N ASN A 99 -2.39 3.77 9.17
CA ASN A 99 -2.59 3.56 7.73
C ASN A 99 -3.99 3.89 7.17
N LEU A 100 -4.92 4.39 7.98
CA LEU A 100 -6.25 4.83 7.52
C LEU A 100 -6.24 6.28 7.04
N ILE A 101 -5.44 7.16 7.65
CA ILE A 101 -5.41 8.59 7.32
C ILE A 101 -4.50 8.84 6.11
N LYS A 102 -5.03 9.53 5.10
CA LYS A 102 -4.37 9.96 3.86
C LYS A 102 -4.39 11.47 3.75
N CYS A 103 -3.34 12.01 3.14
CA CYS A 103 -3.27 13.43 2.81
C CYS A 103 -4.07 13.73 1.54
N GLY A 104 -5.00 14.68 1.60
CA GLY A 104 -5.77 15.12 0.42
C GLY A 104 -4.95 15.88 -0.63
N GLU A 105 -3.71 16.27 -0.32
CA GLU A 105 -2.83 16.97 -1.25
C GLU A 105 -1.81 16.01 -1.90
N CYS A 106 -0.98 15.32 -1.10
CA CYS A 106 0.07 14.44 -1.64
C CYS A 106 -0.36 12.96 -1.76
N GLY A 107 -1.55 12.60 -1.30
CA GLY A 107 -2.08 11.22 -1.33
C GLY A 107 -1.37 10.22 -0.39
N LYS A 108 -0.27 10.61 0.26
CA LYS A 108 0.48 9.72 1.18
C LYS A 108 -0.17 9.65 2.56
N SER A 109 0.16 8.60 3.31
CA SER A 109 -0.39 8.34 4.65
C SER A 109 0.10 9.35 5.70
N PHE A 110 -0.73 9.63 6.69
CA PHE A 110 -0.26 10.28 7.91
C PHE A 110 0.48 9.28 8.80
N THR A 111 1.47 9.77 9.54
CA THR A 111 2.24 9.00 10.52
C THR A 111 1.88 9.44 11.93
N ALA A 112 1.63 8.47 12.81
CA ALA A 112 1.41 8.70 14.22
C ALA A 112 2.72 9.08 14.93
N LYS A 113 2.64 10.08 15.81
CA LYS A 113 3.70 10.47 16.73
C LYS A 113 3.13 10.49 18.14
N VAL A 114 3.76 9.72 19.03
CA VAL A 114 3.41 9.65 20.44
C VAL A 114 4.16 10.72 21.19
N TYR A 115 3.44 11.49 22.00
CA TYR A 115 4.01 12.47 22.91
C TYR A 115 3.79 12.01 24.34
N GLN A 116 4.84 12.13 25.16
CA GLN A 116 4.83 11.78 26.57
C GLN A 116 5.46 12.97 27.32
N TRP A 117 4.62 13.89 27.79
CA TRP A 117 5.07 14.98 28.66
C TRP A 117 4.35 14.94 30.00
N LYS A 118 3.09 15.38 30.05
CA LYS A 118 2.21 15.25 31.24
C LYS A 118 1.24 14.08 31.10
N ASN A 119 0.59 13.98 29.93
CA ASN A 119 -0.25 12.86 29.53
C ASN A 119 0.29 12.23 28.25
N ARG A 120 0.00 10.95 28.04
CA ARG A 120 0.29 10.26 26.77
C ARG A 120 -0.80 10.60 25.76
N TYR A 121 -0.43 11.22 24.64
CA TYR A 121 -1.34 11.49 23.53
C TYR A 121 -0.68 11.16 22.18
N VAL A 122 -1.51 10.91 21.17
CA VAL A 122 -1.08 10.50 19.83
C VAL A 122 -1.57 11.54 18.83
N ARG A 123 -0.68 12.01 17.97
CA ARG A 123 -1.03 12.92 16.87
C ARG A 123 -0.58 12.36 15.54
N TYR A 124 -1.35 12.61 14.52
CA TYR A 124 -1.10 12.21 13.14
C TYR A 124 -0.66 13.42 12.32
N ARG A 125 0.39 13.24 11.51
CA ARG A 125 0.89 14.27 10.59
C ARG A 125 1.23 13.68 9.24
N CYS A 126 1.05 14.45 8.17
CA CYS A 126 1.44 14.05 6.82
C CYS A 126 2.92 13.64 6.79
N CYS A 127 3.22 12.43 6.32
CA CYS A 127 4.59 11.92 6.34
C CYS A 127 5.53 12.71 5.40
N VAL A 128 5.00 13.17 4.26
CA VAL A 128 5.77 13.92 3.26
C VAL A 128 6.08 15.31 3.80
N HIS A 129 5.07 16.04 4.29
CA HIS A 129 5.30 17.34 4.90
C HIS A 129 6.27 17.25 6.08
N ASN A 130 6.11 16.25 6.96
CA ASN A 130 6.96 16.13 8.15
C ASN A 130 8.43 15.77 7.82
N ASN A 131 8.68 14.98 6.77
CA ASN A 131 10.03 14.51 6.44
C ASN A 131 10.74 15.40 5.42
N ASN A 132 9.99 16.02 4.51
CA ASN A 132 10.50 16.75 3.35
C ASN A 132 10.12 18.24 3.36
N GLY A 133 9.23 18.66 4.26
CA GLY A 133 8.83 20.06 4.42
C GLY A 133 7.81 20.55 3.38
N ASN A 134 7.55 21.86 3.43
CA ASN A 134 6.49 22.53 2.68
C ASN A 134 6.65 22.44 1.15
N ALA A 135 7.89 22.27 0.65
CA ALA A 135 8.17 22.18 -0.78
C ALA A 135 7.56 20.92 -1.43
N HIS A 136 7.26 19.88 -0.66
CA HIS A 136 6.73 18.61 -1.18
C HIS A 136 5.28 18.34 -0.82
N CYS A 137 4.75 19.01 0.20
CA CYS A 137 3.36 18.96 0.61
C CYS A 137 3.12 20.12 1.56
N THR A 138 2.12 20.95 1.27
CA THR A 138 1.75 22.10 2.11
C THR A 138 0.86 21.75 3.30
N ASN A 139 0.30 20.54 3.31
CA ASN A 139 -0.51 20.00 4.39
C ASN A 139 0.30 19.82 5.69
N SER A 140 0.29 20.87 6.50
CA SER A 140 0.90 20.95 7.83
C SER A 140 -0.07 20.56 8.96
N VAL A 141 -1.28 20.08 8.60
CA VAL A 141 -2.31 19.74 9.57
C VAL A 141 -1.82 18.64 10.50
N THR A 142 -2.02 18.87 11.79
CA THR A 142 -1.77 17.90 12.85
C THR A 142 -3.11 17.51 13.43
N VAL A 143 -3.42 16.22 13.37
CA VAL A 143 -4.70 15.67 13.82
C VAL A 143 -4.48 14.96 15.15
N ASP A 144 -5.25 15.29 16.18
CA ASP A 144 -5.24 14.57 17.44
C ASP A 144 -6.08 13.27 17.34
N GLU A 145 -5.59 12.18 17.91
CA GLU A 145 -6.28 10.88 17.83
C GLU A 145 -7.67 10.92 18.49
N GLN A 146 -7.84 11.66 19.60
CA GLN A 146 -9.14 11.74 20.27
C GLN A 146 -10.12 12.65 19.55
N GLU A 147 -9.65 13.78 19.00
CA GLU A 147 -10.48 14.68 18.20
C GLU A 147 -11.01 13.95 16.97
N LEU A 148 -10.14 13.26 16.23
CA LEU A 148 -10.54 12.48 15.06
C LEU A 148 -11.49 11.33 15.43
N LEU A 149 -11.26 10.66 16.57
CA LEU A 149 -12.17 9.62 17.04
C LEU A 149 -13.57 10.17 17.32
N ASN A 150 -13.68 11.37 17.89
CA ASN A 150 -14.98 12.00 18.14
C ASN A 150 -15.68 12.39 16.84
N GLU A 151 -14.95 12.91 15.85
CA GLU A 151 -15.52 13.19 14.51
C GLU A 151 -16.00 11.92 13.81
N VAL A 152 -15.20 10.86 13.85
CA VAL A 152 -15.58 9.55 13.30
C VAL A 152 -16.83 9.02 14.01
N LYS A 153 -16.89 9.06 15.34
CA LYS A 153 -18.08 8.64 16.09
C LYS A 153 -19.32 9.45 15.71
N ALA A 154 -19.20 10.77 15.61
CA ALA A 154 -20.31 11.62 15.19
C ALA A 154 -20.80 11.24 13.79
N TYR A 155 -19.88 11.01 12.85
CA TYR A 155 -20.22 10.51 11.52
C TYR A 155 -20.92 9.15 11.57
N LEU A 156 -20.43 8.19 12.37
CA LEU A 156 -21.04 6.87 12.51
C LEU A 156 -22.43 6.92 13.19
N LEU A 157 -22.65 7.85 14.12
CA LEU A 157 -23.97 8.04 14.74
C LEU A 157 -25.00 8.54 13.72
N THR A 158 -24.61 9.48 12.84
CA THR A 158 -25.49 9.92 11.74
C THR A 158 -25.85 8.78 10.78
N ALA A 159 -24.98 7.76 10.67
CA ALA A 159 -25.25 6.58 9.86
C ALA A 159 -26.36 5.69 10.43
N ILE A 160 -26.48 5.65 11.77
CA ILE A 160 -27.52 4.88 12.47
C ILE A 160 -28.85 5.64 12.50
N GLU A 161 -28.82 6.95 12.71
CA GLU A 161 -30.04 7.76 12.85
C GLU A 161 -30.88 7.79 11.56
N ASP A 162 -30.23 7.83 10.39
CA ASP A 162 -30.91 7.79 9.09
C ASP A 162 -30.20 6.84 8.12
N LYS A 163 -30.53 5.56 8.23
CA LYS A 163 -30.00 4.50 7.35
C LYS A 163 -30.21 4.81 5.85
N LYS A 164 -31.34 5.43 5.48
CA LYS A 164 -31.63 5.73 4.06
C LYS A 164 -30.74 6.86 3.56
N ALA A 165 -30.66 7.97 4.29
CA ALA A 165 -29.78 9.08 3.92
C ALA A 165 -28.31 8.66 3.91
N PHE A 166 -27.90 7.77 4.82
CA PHE A 166 -26.55 7.21 4.85
C PHE A 166 -26.26 6.33 3.63
N ALA A 167 -27.16 5.41 3.28
CA ALA A 167 -27.04 4.57 2.09
C ALA A 167 -26.98 5.42 0.80
N ASP A 168 -27.82 6.45 0.68
CA ASP A 168 -27.81 7.36 -0.47
C ASP A 168 -26.51 8.15 -0.56
N LYS A 169 -25.97 8.61 0.58
CA LYS A 169 -24.69 9.32 0.64
C LYS A 169 -23.52 8.41 0.25
N LEU A 170 -23.51 7.17 0.73
CA LEU A 170 -22.52 6.16 0.36
C LEU A 170 -22.59 5.82 -1.13
N MET A 171 -23.79 5.59 -1.66
CA MET A 171 -23.96 5.33 -3.09
C MET A 171 -23.46 6.49 -3.93
N LYS A 172 -23.75 7.74 -3.56
CA LYS A 172 -23.18 8.93 -4.24
C LYS A 172 -21.66 8.98 -4.14
N GLN A 173 -21.09 8.61 -3.00
CA GLN A 173 -19.64 8.60 -2.79
C GLN A 173 -18.94 7.52 -3.61
N TYR A 174 -19.53 6.33 -3.76
CA TYR A 174 -19.03 5.30 -4.66
C TYR A 174 -19.17 5.72 -6.14
N GLN A 175 -20.33 6.28 -6.51
CA GLN A 175 -20.57 6.78 -7.86
C GLN A 175 -19.65 7.94 -8.25
N ALA A 176 -19.27 8.82 -7.31
CA ALA A 176 -18.33 9.90 -7.58
C ALA A 176 -16.88 9.42 -7.84
N GLN A 177 -16.54 8.20 -7.39
CA GLN A 177 -15.23 7.59 -7.70
C GLN A 177 -15.18 7.00 -9.10
N THR A 178 -16.33 6.69 -9.70
CA THR A 178 -16.45 6.34 -11.11
C THR A 178 -16.75 7.62 -11.86
N THR A 179 -15.92 7.98 -12.83
CA THR A 179 -16.42 8.78 -13.95
C THR A 179 -17.77 8.21 -14.43
N ASN A 180 -18.63 9.07 -14.97
CA ASN A 180 -20.00 8.77 -15.40
C ASN A 180 -20.04 7.67 -16.50
N VAL A 181 -19.73 6.43 -16.12
CA VAL A 181 -19.50 5.30 -17.00
C VAL A 181 -20.84 4.66 -17.28
N ASP A 182 -21.30 4.81 -18.50
CA ASP A 182 -22.50 4.16 -19.01
C ASP A 182 -22.20 2.68 -19.28
N VAL A 183 -22.41 1.85 -18.27
CA VAL A 183 -22.11 0.41 -18.31
C VAL A 183 -22.81 -0.30 -19.46
N SER A 184 -24.05 0.12 -19.78
CA SER A 184 -24.79 -0.39 -20.93
C SER A 184 -24.00 -0.19 -22.23
N LYS A 185 -23.44 1.02 -22.44
CA LYS A 185 -22.63 1.30 -23.62
C LYS A 185 -21.33 0.51 -23.64
N LEU A 186 -20.68 0.31 -22.50
CA LEU A 186 -19.45 -0.49 -22.42
C LEU A 186 -19.71 -1.96 -22.76
N THR A 187 -20.79 -2.55 -22.22
CA THR A 187 -21.17 -3.93 -22.53
C THR A 187 -21.52 -4.11 -24.01
N ASP A 188 -22.24 -3.15 -24.59
CA ASP A 188 -22.58 -3.16 -26.02
C ASP A 188 -21.32 -3.05 -26.90
N THR A 189 -20.41 -2.15 -26.53
CA THR A 189 -19.14 -1.94 -27.24
C THR A 189 -18.28 -3.19 -27.19
N ARG A 190 -18.16 -3.83 -26.02
CA ARG A 190 -17.44 -5.10 -25.87
C ARG A 190 -18.04 -6.19 -26.74
N GLN A 191 -19.37 -6.34 -26.75
CA GLN A 191 -20.04 -7.34 -27.58
C GLN A 191 -19.81 -7.08 -29.08
N SER A 192 -19.75 -5.81 -29.49
CA SER A 192 -19.45 -5.43 -30.88
C SER A 192 -18.01 -5.81 -31.28
N LEU A 193 -17.05 -5.64 -30.37
CA LEU A 193 -15.64 -6.04 -30.55
C LEU A 193 -15.51 -7.57 -30.62
N GLU A 194 -16.22 -8.31 -29.77
CA GLU A 194 -16.26 -9.79 -29.84
C GLU A 194 -16.82 -10.27 -31.18
N LYS A 195 -17.90 -9.66 -31.67
CA LYS A 195 -18.45 -9.97 -33.01
C LYS A 195 -17.44 -9.67 -34.11
N ARG A 196 -16.73 -8.54 -34.04
CA ARG A 196 -15.67 -8.18 -35.00
C ARG A 196 -14.51 -9.17 -34.95
N ARG A 197 -14.13 -9.65 -33.76
CA ARG A 197 -13.12 -10.70 -33.55
C ARG A 197 -13.53 -12.02 -34.20
N SER A 198 -14.80 -12.44 -34.07
CA SER A 198 -15.32 -13.64 -34.74
C SER A 198 -15.22 -13.53 -36.26
N LYS A 199 -15.64 -12.38 -36.82
CA LYS A 199 -15.58 -12.14 -38.27
C LYS A 199 -14.16 -12.24 -38.83
N PHE A 200 -13.16 -11.69 -38.14
CA PHE A 200 -11.77 -11.82 -38.59
C PHE A 200 -11.26 -13.27 -38.54
N LYS A 201 -11.67 -14.07 -37.54
CA LYS A 201 -11.35 -15.50 -37.50
C LYS A 201 -11.99 -16.26 -38.66
N GLU A 202 -13.25 -15.94 -38.99
CA GLU A 202 -13.96 -16.53 -40.14
C GLU A 202 -13.30 -16.13 -41.47
N MET A 203 -12.91 -14.86 -41.65
CA MET A 203 -12.19 -14.40 -42.84
C MET A 203 -10.85 -15.09 -43.02
N PHE A 204 -10.12 -15.34 -41.92
CA PHE A 204 -8.88 -16.11 -41.96
C PHE A 204 -9.13 -17.58 -42.31
N ALA A 205 -10.15 -18.20 -41.71
CA ALA A 205 -10.52 -19.58 -42.01
C ALA A 205 -10.99 -19.78 -43.46
N ALA A 206 -11.49 -18.71 -44.09
CA ALA A 206 -11.87 -18.67 -45.50
C ALA A 206 -10.70 -18.26 -46.45
N ASP A 207 -9.47 -18.17 -45.95
CA ASP A 207 -8.27 -17.74 -46.69
C ASP A 207 -8.40 -16.35 -47.37
N ILE A 208 -9.26 -15.47 -46.82
CA ILE A 208 -9.49 -14.11 -47.36
C ILE A 208 -8.40 -13.15 -46.92
N ILE A 209 -7.80 -13.39 -45.75
CA ILE A 209 -6.78 -12.54 -45.14
C ILE A 209 -5.57 -13.37 -44.70
N THR A 210 -4.42 -12.71 -44.59
CA THR A 210 -3.18 -13.34 -44.13
C THR A 210 -3.10 -13.43 -42.60
N MET A 211 -2.23 -14.31 -42.11
CA MET A 211 -1.96 -14.44 -40.67
C MET A 211 -1.43 -13.13 -40.04
N ASP A 212 -0.66 -12.35 -40.80
CA ASP A 212 -0.11 -11.08 -40.30
C ASP A 212 -1.18 -9.97 -40.22
N GLU A 213 -2.09 -9.91 -41.19
CA GLU A 213 -3.27 -9.03 -41.12
C GLU A 213 -4.20 -9.40 -39.97
N LEU A 214 -4.44 -10.71 -39.77
CA LEU A 214 -5.22 -11.20 -38.63
C LEU A 214 -4.60 -10.78 -37.30
N LYS A 215 -3.28 -10.99 -37.12
CA LYS A 215 -2.59 -10.61 -35.88
C LYS A 215 -2.69 -9.11 -35.59
N LYS A 216 -2.56 -8.28 -36.62
CA LYS A 216 -2.61 -6.81 -36.49
C LYS A 216 -4.01 -6.32 -36.07
N GLU A 217 -5.07 -6.84 -36.67
CA GLU A 217 -6.44 -6.48 -36.29
C GLU A 217 -6.83 -7.08 -34.94
N MET A 218 -6.38 -8.32 -34.64
CA MET A 218 -6.63 -8.95 -33.35
C MET A 218 -5.95 -8.22 -32.19
N SER A 219 -4.73 -7.71 -32.35
CA SER A 219 -4.06 -6.98 -31.27
C SER A 219 -4.82 -5.72 -30.87
N ALA A 220 -5.32 -4.95 -31.85
CA ALA A 220 -6.12 -3.75 -31.58
C ALA A 220 -7.46 -4.07 -30.90
N ILE A 221 -8.12 -5.16 -31.31
CA ILE A 221 -9.37 -5.62 -30.69
C ILE A 221 -9.12 -6.11 -29.26
N ASP A 222 -8.09 -6.93 -29.06
CA ASP A 222 -7.76 -7.48 -27.75
C ASP A 222 -7.33 -6.35 -26.77
N GLU A 223 -6.63 -5.31 -27.23
CA GLU A 223 -6.33 -4.11 -26.43
C GLU A 223 -7.60 -3.34 -26.03
N GLY A 224 -8.50 -3.08 -26.98
CA GLY A 224 -9.79 -2.42 -26.70
C GLY A 224 -10.66 -3.23 -25.74
N MET A 225 -10.71 -4.56 -25.90
CA MET A 225 -11.42 -5.44 -24.98
C MET A 225 -10.81 -5.41 -23.57
N ARG A 226 -9.47 -5.39 -23.44
CA ARG A 226 -8.80 -5.29 -22.13
C ARG A 226 -9.16 -3.99 -21.40
N SER A 227 -9.12 -2.85 -22.10
CA SER A 227 -9.48 -1.56 -21.50
C SER A 227 -10.92 -1.56 -20.99
N ILE A 228 -11.86 -2.10 -21.78
CA ILE A 228 -13.27 -2.18 -21.37
C ILE A 228 -13.46 -3.17 -20.22
N ASP A 229 -12.76 -4.31 -20.23
CA ASP A 229 -12.80 -5.29 -19.13
C ASP A 229 -12.26 -4.72 -17.82
N GLU A 230 -11.24 -3.85 -17.87
CA GLU A 230 -10.73 -3.14 -16.69
C GLU A 230 -11.76 -2.16 -16.13
N GLU A 231 -12.43 -1.39 -16.99
CA GLU A 231 -13.52 -0.48 -16.59
C GLU A 231 -14.73 -1.24 -16.01
N LEU A 232 -15.12 -2.36 -16.63
CA LEU A 232 -16.22 -3.20 -16.15
C LEU A 232 -15.88 -3.87 -14.81
N LYS A 233 -14.63 -4.30 -14.60
CA LYS A 233 -14.18 -4.83 -13.30
C LYS A 233 -14.25 -3.77 -12.21
N ALA A 234 -13.80 -2.55 -12.48
CA ALA A 234 -13.89 -1.44 -11.53
C ALA A 234 -15.36 -1.16 -11.14
N TYR A 235 -16.27 -1.24 -12.11
CA TYR A 235 -17.70 -1.11 -11.84
C TYR A 235 -18.28 -2.27 -11.01
N ASP A 236 -17.92 -3.52 -11.31
CA ASP A 236 -18.38 -4.70 -10.57
C ASP A 236 -17.88 -4.71 -9.11
N GLU A 237 -16.64 -4.28 -8.87
CA GLU A 237 -16.11 -4.08 -7.52
C GLU A 237 -16.94 -3.07 -6.71
N ILE A 238 -17.48 -2.04 -7.37
CA ILE A 238 -18.29 -1.01 -6.74
C ILE A 238 -19.72 -1.48 -6.48
N GLN A 239 -20.31 -2.25 -7.40
CA GLN A 239 -21.60 -2.90 -7.15
C GLN A 239 -21.51 -3.87 -5.97
N LYS A 240 -20.41 -4.62 -5.86
CA LYS A 240 -20.13 -5.44 -4.68
C LYS A 240 -20.03 -4.60 -3.41
N LYS A 241 -19.40 -3.43 -3.42
CA LYS A 241 -19.42 -2.52 -2.25
C LYS A 241 -20.84 -2.04 -1.91
N ALA A 242 -21.66 -1.73 -2.91
CA ALA A 242 -23.05 -1.32 -2.70
C ALA A 242 -23.92 -2.42 -2.06
N THR A 243 -23.68 -3.70 -2.36
CA THR A 243 -24.40 -4.81 -1.69
C THR A 243 -23.98 -5.01 -0.23
N HIS A 244 -22.82 -4.48 0.19
CA HIS A 244 -22.32 -4.59 1.56
C HIS A 244 -22.78 -3.45 2.47
N ILE A 245 -23.62 -2.51 2.01
CA ILE A 245 -24.09 -1.39 2.84
C ILE A 245 -24.82 -1.88 4.11
N ASP A 246 -25.62 -2.95 4.00
CA ASP A 246 -26.30 -3.54 5.14
C ASP A 246 -25.34 -4.20 6.14
N ASP A 247 -24.29 -4.85 5.65
CA ASP A 247 -23.25 -5.45 6.49
C ASP A 247 -22.43 -4.36 7.19
N ILE A 248 -22.08 -3.29 6.48
CA ILE A 248 -21.39 -2.13 7.05
C ILE A 248 -22.25 -1.49 8.15
N HIS A 249 -23.54 -1.31 7.93
CA HIS A 249 -24.44 -0.76 8.94
C HIS A 249 -24.45 -1.62 10.21
N LYS A 250 -24.49 -2.94 10.06
CA LYS A 250 -24.43 -3.89 11.18
C LYS A 250 -23.08 -3.83 11.92
N ASP A 251 -21.97 -3.71 11.19
CA ASP A 251 -20.65 -3.55 11.78
C ASP A 251 -20.55 -2.23 12.56
N ILE A 252 -21.13 -1.14 12.05
CA ILE A 252 -21.19 0.15 12.75
C ILE A 252 -21.94 0.03 14.09
N GLU A 253 -23.11 -0.61 14.10
CA GLU A 253 -23.87 -0.85 15.33
C GLU A 253 -23.05 -1.62 16.36
N GLN A 254 -22.40 -2.72 15.94
CA GLN A 254 -21.57 -3.54 16.83
C GLN A 254 -20.39 -2.76 17.39
N ILE A 255 -19.73 -1.94 16.57
CA ILE A 255 -18.57 -1.14 16.98
C ILE A 255 -19.02 -0.06 17.97
N LEU A 256 -20.11 0.64 17.71
CA LEU A 256 -20.58 1.72 18.59
C LEU A 256 -21.03 1.23 19.98
N MET A 257 -21.39 -0.06 20.13
CA MET A 257 -21.68 -0.68 21.43
C MET A 257 -20.43 -0.96 22.29
N GLN A 258 -19.22 -0.84 21.73
CA GLN A 258 -17.98 -1.13 22.45
C GLN A 258 -17.49 0.08 23.25
N ASN A 259 -16.84 -0.19 24.39
CA ASN A 259 -16.25 0.85 25.26
C ASN A 259 -14.88 1.33 24.76
N GLU A 260 -14.11 0.45 24.12
CA GLU A 260 -12.80 0.74 23.54
C GLU A 260 -12.77 0.27 22.09
N TYR A 261 -12.07 1.02 21.24
CA TYR A 261 -11.97 0.75 19.81
C TYR A 261 -10.56 0.35 19.44
N THR A 262 -10.42 -0.63 18.56
CA THR A 262 -9.14 -1.04 18.00
C THR A 262 -8.98 -0.54 16.56
N ASN A 263 -7.74 -0.59 16.05
CA ASN A 263 -7.49 -0.28 14.64
C ASN A 263 -8.20 -1.26 13.70
N ASP A 264 -8.41 -2.50 14.12
CA ASP A 264 -9.11 -3.51 13.33
C ASP A 264 -10.60 -3.19 13.24
N ASP A 265 -11.22 -2.71 14.31
CA ASP A 265 -12.60 -2.21 14.29
C ASP A 265 -12.74 -1.06 13.27
N MET A 266 -11.86 -0.05 13.36
CA MET A 266 -11.88 1.06 12.41
C MET A 266 -11.69 0.59 10.96
N ARG A 267 -10.84 -0.41 10.70
CA ARG A 267 -10.61 -0.96 9.36
C ARG A 267 -11.73 -1.83 8.82
N ARG A 268 -12.65 -2.32 9.66
CA ARG A 268 -13.83 -3.05 9.19
C ARG A 268 -14.82 -2.12 8.49
N ILE A 269 -14.97 -0.91 9.03
CA ILE A 269 -15.95 0.05 8.56
C ILE A 269 -15.37 1.14 7.64
N ILE A 270 -14.12 1.56 7.87
CA ILE A 270 -13.50 2.69 7.16
C ILE A 270 -12.44 2.17 6.17
N GLU A 271 -12.57 2.58 4.91
CA GLU A 271 -11.56 2.35 3.88
C GLU A 271 -10.38 3.32 4.03
N LYS A 272 -10.68 4.62 4.14
CA LYS A 272 -9.67 5.69 4.34
C LYS A 272 -10.31 6.95 4.92
N ILE A 273 -9.49 7.76 5.57
CA ILE A 273 -9.84 9.10 6.05
C ILE A 273 -8.94 10.08 5.32
N VAL A 274 -9.48 11.04 4.59
CA VAL A 274 -8.72 12.04 3.85
C VAL A 274 -8.73 13.35 4.62
N VAL A 275 -7.54 13.89 4.91
CA VAL A 275 -7.36 15.16 5.61
C VAL A 275 -6.74 16.16 4.66
N TYR A 276 -7.39 17.30 4.48
CA TYR A 276 -6.96 18.37 3.57
C TYR A 276 -6.23 19.51 4.31
N PRO A 277 -5.48 20.37 3.60
CA PRO A 277 -4.75 21.49 4.23
C PRO A 277 -5.63 22.51 4.97
N ASP A 278 -6.90 22.62 4.61
CA ASP A 278 -7.91 23.49 5.25
C ASP A 278 -8.50 22.89 6.54
N LYS A 279 -7.99 21.71 6.96
CA LYS A 279 -8.47 20.89 8.08
C LYS A 279 -9.81 20.21 7.85
N SER A 280 -10.36 20.23 6.63
CA SER A 280 -11.51 19.38 6.32
C SER A 280 -11.12 17.90 6.35
N VAL A 281 -12.05 17.08 6.83
CA VAL A 281 -11.88 15.63 6.97
C VAL A 281 -13.01 14.94 6.21
N GLU A 282 -12.64 14.06 5.29
CA GLU A 282 -13.57 13.22 4.54
C GLU A 282 -13.35 11.75 4.90
N ILE A 283 -14.41 11.08 5.34
CA ILE A 283 -14.38 9.67 5.70
C ILE A 283 -14.95 8.85 4.54
N PHE A 284 -14.19 7.85 4.10
CA PHE A 284 -14.59 6.89 3.08
C PHE A 284 -14.83 5.54 3.74
N MET A 285 -16.05 5.05 3.66
CA MET A 285 -16.41 3.73 4.18
C MET A 285 -16.01 2.64 3.18
N LYS A 286 -15.88 1.41 3.68
CA LYS A 286 -15.55 0.24 2.87
C LYS A 286 -16.61 -0.13 1.85
#